data_AF-A0A1A8X715-F1
#
_entry.id   AF-A0A1A8X715-F1
#
_cell.length_a   1.000
_cell.length_b   1.000
_cell.length_c   1.000
_cell.angle_alpha   90.00
_cell.angle_beta   90.00
_cell.angle_gamma   90.00
#
_symmetry.space_group_name_H-M   'P 1'
#
loop_
_entity.id
_entity.type
_entity.pdbx_description
1 polymer ?
#
loop_
_entity_poly.entity_id
_entity_poly.type
_entity_poly.pdbx_seq_one_letter_code
_entity_poly.pdbx_strand_id
1 'polypeptide(L)'
;MRTILLTLYTACTLFILSFAGESLRDYYNSSSGLIYQTKNYTTGATKYEPLVPQNADNWANEEWNEWMYELEEDWKKFYSSFRNDKNKWFSKKEKNFKEWITSNEDKWLNFNENISKEHNCDIFKISYLWNDDNWKEWIKKKGKVFMKEDWDKWTTLNKTLFYKFIVKEWIKWTNIKIKQWLKRHWLHYENALLENWEHMSYTKILSMAEKKSWFNSNEQIIEEREQMMQSLEKKEDEFLNNERGNWEIWEYKKNIFVNKWITSFINELVNMKQWNAWMNQRTNMN
;
A
#
# COMPACT_ATOMS: atom_id res chain seq x y z
N MET A 1 7.59 21.23 19.84
CA MET A 1 8.29 20.56 18.71
C MET A 1 8.38 19.03 18.81
N ARG A 2 8.00 18.36 19.91
CA ARG A 2 7.81 16.89 19.92
C ARG A 2 6.58 16.39 19.16
N THR A 3 5.64 17.29 18.86
CA THR A 3 4.35 16.98 18.24
C THR A 3 4.40 16.90 16.71
N ILE A 4 5.34 17.57 16.04
CA ILE A 4 5.33 17.71 14.57
C ILE A 4 5.79 16.42 13.86
N LEU A 5 6.72 15.67 14.46
CA LEU A 5 7.18 14.39 13.92
C LEU A 5 6.18 13.24 14.18
N LEU A 6 5.41 13.32 15.26
CA LEU A 6 4.25 12.44 15.47
C LEU A 6 3.12 12.78 14.49
N THR A 7 2.92 14.07 14.14
CA THR A 7 1.87 14.45 13.20
C THR A 7 2.17 14.08 11.76
N LEU A 8 3.44 14.05 11.33
CA LEU A 8 3.86 13.58 10.00
C LEU A 8 3.72 12.06 9.86
N TYR A 9 4.04 11.32 10.92
CA TYR A 9 3.71 9.89 10.99
C TYR A 9 2.20 9.69 10.97
N THR A 10 1.41 10.56 11.62
CA THR A 10 -0.04 10.47 11.54
C THR A 10 -0.63 10.94 10.22
N ALA A 11 -0.02 11.88 9.48
CA ALA A 11 -0.55 12.37 8.20
C ALA A 11 -0.41 11.31 7.11
N CYS A 12 0.73 10.62 7.04
CA CYS A 12 0.88 9.40 6.25
C CYS A 12 -0.13 8.33 6.71
N THR A 13 -0.38 8.16 8.02
CA THR A 13 -1.40 7.19 8.46
C THR A 13 -2.83 7.65 8.18
N LEU A 14 -3.15 8.95 8.19
CA LEU A 14 -4.52 9.46 8.05
C LEU A 14 -4.97 9.45 6.59
N PHE A 15 -4.06 9.69 5.64
CA PHE A 15 -4.34 9.49 4.22
C PHE A 15 -4.54 7.99 3.91
N ILE A 16 -3.74 7.12 4.53
CA ILE A 16 -3.86 5.65 4.46
C ILE A 16 -5.15 5.14 5.16
N LEU A 17 -5.55 5.74 6.29
CA LEU A 17 -6.76 5.40 7.05
C LEU A 17 -8.04 5.92 6.38
N SER A 18 -7.96 6.99 5.58
CA SER A 18 -9.12 7.55 4.87
C SER A 18 -9.68 6.64 3.77
N PHE A 19 -8.92 5.62 3.32
CA PHE A 19 -9.31 4.75 2.21
C PHE A 19 -9.28 3.23 2.47
N ALA A 20 -8.88 2.78 3.66
CA ALA A 20 -8.84 1.36 3.99
C ALA A 20 -9.20 1.12 5.46
N GLY A 21 -10.50 1.21 5.75
CA GLY A 21 -11.07 0.67 6.98
C GLY A 21 -10.79 -0.84 7.09
N GLU A 22 -10.37 -1.24 8.29
CA GLU A 22 -10.22 -2.60 8.82
C GLU A 22 -9.01 -3.43 8.34
N SER A 23 -8.61 -3.45 7.07
CA SER A 23 -7.56 -4.40 6.61
C SER A 23 -6.10 -4.01 6.93
N LEU A 24 -5.84 -2.73 7.21
CA LEU A 24 -4.48 -2.24 7.52
C LEU A 24 -4.14 -2.30 9.02
N ARG A 25 -5.14 -2.49 9.87
CA ARG A 25 -4.95 -2.60 11.33
C ARG A 25 -4.13 -3.84 11.70
N ASP A 26 -4.34 -4.94 11.00
CA ASP A 26 -3.61 -6.19 11.21
C ASP A 26 -2.15 -6.11 10.74
N TYR A 27 -1.89 -5.40 9.64
CA TYR A 27 -0.51 -5.14 9.19
C TYR A 27 0.26 -4.21 10.14
N TYR A 28 -0.44 -3.25 10.75
CA TYR A 28 0.15 -2.34 11.75
C TYR A 28 0.42 -3.06 13.08
N ASN A 29 -0.47 -3.94 13.55
CA ASN A 29 -0.28 -4.68 14.79
C ASN A 29 0.90 -5.67 14.74
N SER A 30 1.24 -6.23 13.57
CA SER A 30 2.47 -7.05 13.41
C SER A 30 3.77 -6.23 13.38
N SER A 31 3.72 -4.93 13.09
CA SER A 31 4.91 -4.06 13.02
C SER A 31 5.09 -3.14 14.25
N SER A 32 4.03 -2.89 15.01
CA SER A 32 4.01 -2.03 16.21
C SER A 32 4.33 -2.76 17.53
N GLY A 33 4.51 -4.08 17.51
CA GLY A 33 4.81 -4.90 18.70
C GLY A 33 6.16 -4.66 19.41
N LEU A 34 6.87 -3.56 19.16
CA LEU A 34 8.22 -3.31 19.69
C LEU A 34 8.42 -1.96 20.41
N ILE A 35 7.36 -1.23 20.78
CA ILE A 35 7.53 0.06 21.47
C ILE A 35 6.79 0.06 22.82
N TYR A 36 7.45 -0.46 23.84
CA TYR A 36 7.33 0.06 25.21
C TYR A 36 8.67 -0.06 25.92
N GLN A 37 9.33 1.08 26.17
CA GLN A 37 9.69 1.56 27.50
C GLN A 37 10.60 2.80 27.40
N THR A 38 10.20 3.85 28.10
CA THR A 38 10.95 5.07 28.37
C THR A 38 11.70 4.95 29.71
N LYS A 39 12.88 5.56 29.84
CA LYS A 39 13.25 6.44 30.99
C LYS A 39 14.66 7.07 30.89
N ASN A 40 14.66 8.39 31.09
CA ASN A 40 15.53 9.33 31.81
C ASN A 40 17.03 9.06 31.97
N TYR A 41 17.88 10.05 31.66
CA TYR A 41 18.94 10.61 32.55
C TYR A 41 19.38 12.03 32.10
N THR A 42 19.55 12.94 33.06
CA THR A 42 20.35 14.19 33.04
C THR A 42 21.86 13.83 33.03
N THR A 43 22.83 14.58 32.50
CA THR A 43 23.25 15.96 32.86
C THR A 43 24.45 16.36 31.98
N GLY A 44 24.66 17.67 31.76
CA GLY A 44 26.00 18.30 31.63
C GLY A 44 26.57 18.48 30.21
N ALA A 45 26.45 19.69 29.65
CA ALA A 45 27.21 20.11 28.47
C ALA A 45 27.86 21.48 28.73
N THR A 46 29.19 21.50 28.77
CA THR A 46 30.02 22.71 28.69
C THR A 46 29.93 23.31 27.28
N LYS A 47 29.65 24.62 27.22
CA LYS A 47 29.63 25.42 25.98
C LYS A 47 31.00 25.40 25.29
N TYR A 48 31.04 24.92 24.05
CA TYR A 48 32.03 25.31 23.07
C TYR A 48 31.28 25.97 21.92
N GLU A 49 31.57 27.24 21.66
CA GLU A 49 31.10 28.01 20.50
C GLU A 49 32.22 27.98 19.45
N PRO A 50 32.02 27.36 18.27
CA PRO A 50 32.94 27.53 17.16
C PRO A 50 32.64 28.84 16.43
N LEU A 51 33.69 29.60 16.15
CA LEU A 51 33.67 30.78 15.28
C LEU A 51 33.25 30.36 13.86
N VAL A 52 32.09 30.85 13.40
CA VAL A 52 31.61 30.68 12.02
C VAL A 52 32.21 31.79 11.15
N PRO A 53 33.06 31.51 10.14
CA PRO A 53 33.56 32.52 9.23
C PRO A 53 32.46 32.99 8.27
N GLN A 54 32.40 34.28 7.95
CA GLN A 54 31.40 34.92 7.07
C GLN A 54 31.27 34.37 5.64
N ASN A 55 32.17 33.49 5.19
CA ASN A 55 32.06 32.78 3.91
C ASN A 55 31.37 31.39 4.04
N ALA A 56 31.00 31.00 5.27
CA ALA A 56 30.31 29.74 5.55
C ALA A 56 28.85 29.71 5.04
N ASP A 57 28.22 30.87 4.88
CA ASP A 57 26.80 30.91 4.49
C ASP A 57 26.58 30.71 2.99
N ASN A 58 27.55 31.07 2.14
CA ASN A 58 27.45 30.89 0.68
C ASN A 58 27.70 29.44 0.25
N TRP A 59 28.72 28.76 0.79
CA TRP A 59 29.02 27.38 0.41
C TRP A 59 27.94 26.39 0.93
N ALA A 60 27.39 26.65 2.12
CA ALA A 60 26.36 25.82 2.73
C ALA A 60 25.05 25.88 1.94
N ASN A 61 24.72 27.05 1.37
CA ASN A 61 23.62 27.22 0.43
C ASN A 61 23.87 26.54 -0.92
N GLU A 62 25.10 26.57 -1.44
CA GLU A 62 25.45 25.86 -2.68
C GLU A 62 25.37 24.34 -2.52
N GLU A 63 25.89 23.77 -1.43
CA GLU A 63 25.81 22.33 -1.13
C GLU A 63 24.35 21.88 -0.91
N TRP A 64 23.51 22.73 -0.31
CA TRP A 64 22.10 22.44 -0.16
C TRP A 64 21.36 22.43 -1.50
N ASN A 65 21.62 23.43 -2.35
CA ASN A 65 21.03 23.50 -3.69
C ASN A 65 21.44 22.30 -4.55
N GLU A 66 22.70 21.88 -4.49
CA GLU A 66 23.19 20.67 -5.16
C GLU A 66 22.44 19.43 -4.66
N TRP A 67 22.30 19.27 -3.34
CA TRP A 67 21.57 18.14 -2.77
C TRP A 67 20.08 18.11 -3.19
N MET A 68 19.42 19.27 -3.24
CA MET A 68 18.04 19.37 -3.71
C MET A 68 17.91 19.05 -5.21
N TYR A 69 18.91 19.41 -6.02
CA TYR A 69 18.99 18.99 -7.42
C TYR A 69 19.18 17.47 -7.55
N GLU A 70 20.09 16.87 -6.78
CA GLU A 70 20.29 15.43 -6.75
C GLU A 70 19.04 14.67 -6.28
N LEU A 71 18.31 15.22 -5.30
CA LEU A 71 17.04 14.67 -4.85
C LEU A 71 16.05 14.56 -6.01
N GLU A 72 16.00 15.54 -6.91
CA GLU A 72 15.12 15.47 -8.08
C GLU A 72 15.57 14.47 -9.13
N GLU A 73 16.87 14.37 -9.40
CA GLU A 73 17.38 13.35 -10.31
C GLU A 73 17.11 11.94 -9.77
N ASP A 74 17.28 11.74 -8.47
CA ASP A 74 16.99 10.46 -7.84
C ASP A 74 15.50 10.15 -7.71
N TRP A 75 14.65 11.18 -7.63
CA TRP A 75 13.20 11.04 -7.76
C TRP A 75 12.83 10.49 -9.14
N LYS A 76 13.38 11.07 -10.22
CA LYS A 76 13.15 10.59 -11.60
C LYS A 76 13.59 9.14 -11.78
N LYS A 77 14.77 8.77 -11.25
CA LYS A 77 15.29 7.39 -11.29
C LYS A 77 14.37 6.44 -10.53
N PHE A 78 13.96 6.81 -9.33
CA PHE A 78 13.00 6.02 -8.54
C PHE A 78 11.70 5.81 -9.30
N TYR A 79 11.10 6.87 -9.81
CA TYR A 79 9.82 6.79 -10.52
C TYR A 79 9.91 5.91 -11.77
N SER A 80 11.02 6.01 -12.52
CA SER A 80 11.30 5.14 -13.67
C SER A 80 11.43 3.66 -13.26
N SER A 81 12.21 3.36 -12.22
CA SER A 81 12.34 2.00 -11.69
C SER A 81 11.00 1.45 -11.21
N PHE A 82 10.25 2.26 -10.45
CA PHE A 82 8.95 1.90 -9.93
C PHE A 82 7.96 1.60 -11.07
N ARG A 83 7.96 2.39 -12.15
CA ARG A 83 7.13 2.13 -13.33
C ARG A 83 7.39 0.73 -13.92
N ASN A 84 8.64 0.29 -13.97
CA ASN A 84 8.97 -1.04 -14.47
C ASN A 84 8.41 -2.14 -13.55
N ASP A 85 8.56 -1.99 -12.23
CA ASP A 85 8.06 -2.98 -11.28
C ASP A 85 6.53 -3.00 -11.21
N LYS A 86 5.89 -1.83 -11.33
CA LYS A 86 4.45 -1.71 -11.54
C LYS A 86 3.98 -2.46 -12.78
N ASN A 87 4.65 -2.30 -13.92
CA ASN A 87 4.28 -2.99 -15.16
C ASN A 87 4.39 -4.50 -15.03
N LYS A 88 5.41 -5.01 -14.32
CA LYS A 88 5.53 -6.44 -13.98
C LYS A 88 4.38 -6.88 -13.07
N TRP A 89 4.03 -6.06 -12.07
CA TRP A 89 2.93 -6.34 -11.15
C TRP A 89 1.60 -6.48 -11.90
N PHE A 90 1.25 -5.52 -12.77
CA PHE A 90 0.04 -5.59 -13.59
C PHE A 90 0.05 -6.77 -14.57
N SER A 91 1.18 -7.05 -15.22
CA SER A 91 1.33 -8.23 -16.08
C SER A 91 1.05 -9.54 -15.34
N LYS A 92 1.56 -9.69 -14.10
CA LYS A 92 1.25 -10.84 -13.25
C LYS A 92 -0.24 -10.87 -12.87
N LYS A 93 -0.85 -9.71 -12.63
CA LYS A 93 -2.27 -9.63 -12.27
C LYS A 93 -3.19 -9.97 -13.42
N GLU A 94 -2.81 -9.67 -14.66
CA GLU A 94 -3.53 -10.17 -15.84
C GLU A 94 -3.55 -11.70 -15.91
N LYS A 95 -2.45 -12.37 -15.52
CA LYS A 95 -2.43 -13.84 -15.43
C LYS A 95 -3.35 -14.34 -14.32
N ASN A 96 -3.21 -13.79 -13.10
CA ASN A 96 -4.05 -14.18 -11.96
C ASN A 96 -5.54 -13.93 -12.24
N PHE A 97 -5.87 -12.88 -13.01
CA PHE A 97 -7.24 -12.58 -13.40
C PHE A 97 -7.82 -13.68 -14.28
N LYS A 98 -7.06 -14.20 -15.25
CA LYS A 98 -7.49 -15.35 -16.07
C LYS A 98 -7.69 -16.61 -15.24
N GLU A 99 -6.76 -16.90 -14.33
CA GLU A 99 -6.86 -18.02 -13.40
C GLU A 99 -8.10 -17.88 -12.49
N TRP A 100 -8.40 -16.66 -12.04
CA TRP A 100 -9.60 -16.37 -11.26
C TRP A 100 -10.90 -16.62 -12.06
N ILE A 101 -10.96 -16.20 -13.33
CA ILE A 101 -12.11 -16.48 -14.21
C ILE A 101 -12.34 -17.99 -14.30
N THR A 102 -11.32 -18.76 -14.70
CA THR A 102 -11.43 -20.21 -14.86
C THR A 102 -11.81 -20.89 -13.54
N SER A 103 -11.21 -20.49 -12.42
CA SER A 103 -11.55 -21.03 -11.10
C SER A 103 -13.01 -20.74 -10.71
N ASN A 104 -13.56 -19.59 -11.12
CA ASN A 104 -14.97 -19.29 -10.86
C ASN A 104 -15.89 -20.10 -11.79
N GLU A 105 -15.54 -20.25 -13.06
CA GLU A 105 -16.30 -21.11 -13.98
C GLU A 105 -16.39 -22.53 -13.42
N ASP A 106 -15.25 -23.10 -13.01
CA ASP A 106 -15.17 -24.43 -12.40
C ASP A 106 -15.99 -24.52 -11.10
N LYS A 107 -15.92 -23.49 -10.24
CA LYS A 107 -16.71 -23.39 -9.00
C LYS A 107 -18.21 -23.48 -9.30
N TRP A 108 -18.69 -22.71 -10.28
CA TRP A 108 -20.12 -22.65 -10.62
C TRP A 108 -20.59 -23.86 -11.44
N LEU A 109 -19.73 -24.48 -12.23
CA LEU A 109 -20.04 -25.75 -12.89
C LEU A 109 -20.21 -26.88 -11.87
N ASN A 110 -19.42 -26.86 -10.79
CA ASN A 110 -19.44 -27.85 -9.71
C ASN A 110 -20.12 -27.31 -8.43
N PHE A 111 -21.13 -26.45 -8.60
CA PHE A 111 -21.82 -25.79 -7.49
C PHE A 111 -22.43 -26.83 -6.52
N ASN A 112 -22.09 -26.70 -5.24
CA ASN A 112 -22.49 -27.65 -4.19
C ASN A 112 -22.88 -26.91 -2.89
N GLU A 113 -23.26 -27.66 -1.86
CA GLU A 113 -23.75 -27.09 -0.60
C GLU A 113 -22.72 -26.20 0.10
N ASN A 114 -21.42 -26.50 -0.02
CA ASN A 114 -20.36 -25.67 0.56
C ASN A 114 -20.32 -24.29 -0.12
N ILE A 115 -20.39 -24.26 -1.45
CA ILE A 115 -20.45 -23.00 -2.20
C ILE A 115 -21.73 -22.23 -1.86
N SER A 116 -22.84 -22.94 -1.66
CA SER A 116 -24.09 -22.30 -1.20
C SER A 116 -23.91 -21.61 0.16
N LYS A 117 -23.24 -22.29 1.10
CA LYS A 117 -22.91 -21.76 2.44
C LYS A 117 -21.96 -20.57 2.39
N GLU A 118 -21.00 -20.52 1.45
CA GLU A 118 -20.11 -19.35 1.26
C GLU A 118 -20.90 -18.05 1.02
N HIS A 119 -22.07 -18.15 0.40
CA HIS A 119 -22.98 -17.04 0.15
C HIS A 119 -24.17 -17.00 1.13
N ASN A 120 -24.11 -17.76 2.24
CA ASN A 120 -25.19 -17.91 3.21
C ASN A 120 -26.54 -18.22 2.56
N CYS A 121 -26.52 -19.03 1.50
CA CYS A 121 -27.70 -19.46 0.77
C CYS A 121 -27.90 -20.96 1.02
N ASP A 122 -29.11 -21.37 1.40
CA ASP A 122 -29.48 -22.79 1.50
C ASP A 122 -30.24 -23.20 0.23
N ILE A 123 -29.64 -22.98 -0.95
CA ILE A 123 -30.35 -23.14 -2.24
C ILE A 123 -30.95 -24.53 -2.38
N PHE A 124 -30.20 -25.57 -1.98
CA PHE A 124 -30.62 -26.96 -2.09
C PHE A 124 -31.77 -27.35 -1.17
N LYS A 125 -32.02 -26.58 -0.09
CA LYS A 125 -33.20 -26.79 0.76
C LYS A 125 -34.44 -26.19 0.11
N ILE A 126 -34.31 -25.00 -0.47
CA ILE A 126 -35.43 -24.28 -1.08
C ILE A 126 -35.77 -24.77 -2.49
N SER A 127 -34.82 -25.41 -3.19
CA SER A 127 -34.95 -25.79 -4.60
C SER A 127 -35.55 -27.19 -4.82
N TYR A 128 -35.99 -27.89 -3.78
CA TYR A 128 -36.47 -29.28 -3.88
C TYR A 128 -37.65 -29.44 -4.86
N LEU A 129 -38.54 -28.45 -4.93
CA LEU A 129 -39.71 -28.45 -5.81
C LEU A 129 -39.57 -27.47 -6.99
N TRP A 130 -38.35 -27.01 -7.28
CA TRP A 130 -38.14 -26.04 -8.35
C TRP A 130 -38.21 -26.69 -9.72
N ASN A 131 -38.90 -26.01 -10.63
CA ASN A 131 -38.84 -26.29 -12.05
C ASN A 131 -37.72 -25.47 -12.72
N ASP A 132 -37.55 -25.65 -14.03
CA ASP A 132 -36.54 -24.94 -14.81
C ASP A 132 -36.69 -23.41 -14.73
N ASP A 133 -37.90 -22.87 -14.64
CA ASP A 133 -38.13 -21.43 -14.62
C ASP A 133 -37.72 -20.80 -13.29
N ASN A 134 -37.97 -21.49 -12.17
CA ASN A 134 -37.48 -21.09 -10.86
C ASN A 134 -35.94 -21.03 -10.84
N TRP A 135 -35.27 -22.04 -11.41
CA TRP A 135 -33.80 -22.06 -11.51
C TRP A 135 -33.25 -20.94 -12.39
N LYS A 136 -33.86 -20.71 -13.57
CA LYS A 136 -33.50 -19.60 -14.47
C LYS A 136 -33.64 -18.25 -13.78
N GLU A 137 -34.73 -18.03 -13.05
CA GLU A 137 -34.96 -16.79 -12.31
C GLU A 137 -33.89 -16.61 -11.23
N TRP A 138 -33.62 -17.66 -10.45
CA TRP A 138 -32.65 -17.60 -9.37
C TRP A 138 -31.23 -17.29 -9.87
N ILE A 139 -30.73 -17.99 -10.89
CA ILE A 139 -29.35 -17.79 -11.38
C ILE A 139 -29.19 -16.40 -11.99
N LYS A 140 -30.22 -15.88 -12.69
CA LYS A 140 -30.22 -14.54 -13.29
C LYS A 140 -30.29 -13.41 -12.26
N LYS A 141 -30.86 -13.68 -11.07
CA LYS A 141 -30.98 -12.71 -9.97
C LYS A 141 -29.91 -12.94 -8.90
N LYS A 142 -30.11 -13.93 -8.03
CA LYS A 142 -29.26 -14.18 -6.86
C LYS A 142 -27.89 -14.74 -7.26
N GLY A 143 -27.84 -15.70 -8.19
CA GLY A 143 -26.57 -16.25 -8.68
C GLY A 143 -25.66 -15.16 -9.28
N LYS A 144 -26.25 -14.28 -10.08
CA LYS A 144 -25.56 -13.09 -10.61
C LYS A 144 -24.99 -12.19 -9.52
N VAL A 145 -25.73 -11.96 -8.45
CA VAL A 145 -25.26 -11.16 -7.31
C VAL A 145 -24.06 -11.84 -6.64
N PHE A 146 -24.14 -13.15 -6.39
CA PHE A 146 -23.04 -13.91 -5.79
C PHE A 146 -21.76 -13.88 -6.63
N MET A 147 -21.86 -14.03 -7.97
CA MET A 147 -20.70 -13.87 -8.86
C MET A 147 -20.09 -12.46 -8.81
N LYS A 148 -20.91 -11.43 -8.64
CA LYS A 148 -20.43 -10.04 -8.47
C LYS A 148 -19.76 -9.85 -7.11
N GLU A 149 -20.30 -10.41 -6.04
CA GLU A 149 -19.67 -10.36 -4.71
C GLU A 149 -18.30 -11.03 -4.71
N ASP A 150 -18.14 -12.17 -5.40
CA ASP A 150 -16.85 -12.85 -5.54
C ASP A 150 -15.85 -11.99 -6.31
N TRP A 151 -16.30 -11.27 -7.33
CA TRP A 151 -15.49 -10.28 -8.05
C TRP A 151 -15.08 -9.10 -7.17
N ASP A 152 -16.02 -8.53 -6.41
CA ASP A 152 -15.77 -7.38 -5.54
C ASP A 152 -14.77 -7.75 -4.43
N LYS A 153 -14.90 -8.94 -3.84
CA LYS A 153 -13.94 -9.48 -2.86
C LYS A 153 -12.55 -9.60 -3.48
N TRP A 154 -12.44 -10.21 -4.66
CA TRP A 154 -11.16 -10.39 -5.33
C TRP A 154 -10.50 -9.05 -5.69
N THR A 155 -11.28 -8.11 -6.22
CA THR A 155 -10.78 -6.79 -6.62
C THR A 155 -10.34 -5.97 -5.42
N THR A 156 -11.12 -5.96 -4.34
CA THR A 156 -10.79 -5.26 -3.07
C THR A 156 -9.48 -5.77 -2.46
N LEU A 157 -9.30 -7.09 -2.43
CA LEU A 157 -8.06 -7.70 -1.94
C LEU A 157 -6.86 -7.29 -2.82
N ASN A 158 -7.02 -7.32 -4.14
CA ASN A 158 -5.93 -6.95 -5.05
C ASN A 158 -5.61 -5.44 -5.01
N LYS A 159 -6.61 -4.58 -4.82
CA LYS A 159 -6.45 -3.14 -4.57
C LYS A 159 -5.60 -2.88 -3.33
N THR A 160 -5.92 -3.57 -2.24
CA THR A 160 -5.16 -3.51 -0.98
C THR A 160 -3.71 -3.92 -1.19
N LEU A 161 -3.47 -5.03 -1.90
CA LEU A 161 -2.11 -5.50 -2.22
C LEU A 161 -1.34 -4.51 -3.10
N PHE A 162 -2.01 -3.84 -4.03
CA PHE A 162 -1.40 -2.82 -4.88
C PHE A 162 -0.96 -1.60 -4.08
N TYR A 163 -1.84 -1.04 -3.25
CA TYR A 163 -1.48 0.10 -2.40
C TYR A 163 -0.39 -0.24 -1.40
N LYS A 164 -0.41 -1.45 -0.82
CA LYS A 164 0.69 -1.92 0.03
C LYS A 164 2.03 -1.95 -0.70
N PHE A 165 2.03 -2.36 -1.96
CA PHE A 165 3.23 -2.34 -2.80
C PHE A 165 3.72 -0.90 -3.05
N ILE A 166 2.84 0.01 -3.45
CA ILE A 166 3.16 1.43 -3.69
C ILE A 166 3.78 2.08 -2.44
N VAL A 167 3.06 1.99 -1.31
CA VAL A 167 3.49 2.61 -0.04
C VAL A 167 4.82 2.05 0.43
N LYS A 168 5.03 0.74 0.27
CA LYS A 168 6.31 0.10 0.62
C LYS A 168 7.48 0.67 -0.19
N GLU A 169 7.32 0.83 -1.50
CA GLU A 169 8.39 1.38 -2.35
C GLU A 169 8.65 2.86 -2.06
N TRP A 170 7.59 3.64 -1.82
CA TRP A 170 7.71 5.05 -1.39
C TRP A 170 8.47 5.19 -0.07
N ILE A 171 8.06 4.44 0.98
CA ILE A 171 8.72 4.46 2.29
C ILE A 171 10.18 4.03 2.17
N LYS A 172 10.47 3.01 1.35
CA LYS A 172 11.85 2.57 1.14
C LYS A 172 12.71 3.67 0.56
N TRP A 173 12.23 4.37 -0.48
CA TRP A 173 12.98 5.45 -1.12
C TRP A 173 13.16 6.66 -0.20
N THR A 174 12.08 7.14 0.43
CA THR A 174 12.14 8.29 1.35
C THR A 174 13.06 8.05 2.53
N ASN A 175 13.04 6.85 3.12
CA ASN A 175 13.95 6.49 4.21
C ASN A 175 15.42 6.56 3.80
N ILE A 176 15.74 6.17 2.56
CA ILE A 176 17.11 6.30 2.02
C ILE A 176 17.49 7.78 1.94
N LYS A 177 16.57 8.65 1.47
CA LYS A 177 16.84 10.09 1.33
C LYS A 177 17.02 10.80 2.66
N ILE A 178 16.15 10.54 3.63
CA ILE A 178 16.29 11.07 4.99
C ILE A 178 17.61 10.59 5.61
N LYS A 179 17.97 9.32 5.41
CA LYS A 179 19.24 8.77 5.92
C LYS A 179 20.46 9.40 5.26
N GLN A 180 20.42 9.69 3.96
CA GLN A 180 21.49 10.40 3.25
C GLN A 180 21.67 11.82 3.76
N TRP A 181 20.57 12.57 3.93
CA TRP A 181 20.60 13.91 4.51
C TRP A 181 21.15 13.92 5.95
N LEU A 182 20.67 13.01 6.80
CA LEU A 182 21.19 12.83 8.17
C LEU A 182 22.69 12.50 8.17
N LYS A 183 23.16 11.69 7.21
CA LYS A 183 24.56 11.26 7.11
C LYS A 183 25.48 12.46 6.85
N ARG A 184 25.06 13.37 5.97
CA ARG A 184 25.81 14.61 5.65
C ARG A 184 26.01 15.46 6.90
N HIS A 185 24.92 15.79 7.59
CA HIS A 185 24.99 16.60 8.80
C HIS A 185 25.75 15.91 9.92
N TRP A 186 25.54 14.60 10.10
CA TRP A 186 26.27 13.84 11.10
C TRP A 186 27.78 13.89 10.86
N LEU A 187 28.22 13.68 9.61
CA LEU A 187 29.63 13.80 9.23
C LEU A 187 30.19 15.20 9.51
N HIS A 188 29.43 16.24 9.18
CA HIS A 188 29.85 17.63 9.36
C HIS A 188 30.03 17.99 10.86
N TYR A 189 29.05 17.67 11.70
CA TYR A 189 29.03 18.12 13.10
C TYR A 189 29.73 17.16 14.08
N GLU A 190 29.78 15.86 13.77
CA GLU A 190 30.39 14.85 14.65
C GLU A 190 31.77 14.40 14.14
N ASN A 191 32.16 14.80 12.93
CA ASN A 191 33.43 14.47 12.27
C ASN A 191 33.73 12.96 12.18
N ALA A 192 32.71 12.11 12.32
CA ALA A 192 32.79 10.66 12.24
C ALA A 192 31.40 10.05 12.03
N LEU A 193 31.33 8.93 11.33
CA LEU A 193 30.12 8.11 11.28
C LEU A 193 30.11 7.10 12.41
N LEU A 194 28.89 6.81 12.91
CA LEU A 194 28.68 5.72 13.84
C LEU A 194 29.02 4.37 13.18
N GLU A 195 29.63 3.48 13.95
CA GLU A 195 29.82 2.09 13.55
C GLU A 195 28.44 1.47 13.21
N ASN A 196 28.34 0.82 12.06
CA ASN A 196 27.10 0.25 11.50
C ASN A 196 26.04 1.24 11.01
N TRP A 197 26.39 2.49 10.66
CA TRP A 197 25.46 3.47 10.07
C TRP A 197 24.56 2.84 8.98
N GLU A 198 25.16 2.10 8.05
CA GLU A 198 24.46 1.50 6.91
C GLU A 198 23.39 0.49 7.32
N HIS A 199 23.56 -0.19 8.45
CA HIS A 199 22.60 -1.19 8.96
C HIS A 199 21.54 -0.60 9.89
N MET A 200 21.70 0.64 10.37
CA MET A 200 20.70 1.27 11.23
C MET A 200 19.47 1.72 10.43
N SER A 201 18.28 1.55 11.03
CA SER A 201 17.05 2.12 10.51
C SER A 201 17.12 3.66 10.56
N TYR A 202 16.44 4.33 9.63
CA TYR A 202 16.37 5.79 9.63
C TYR A 202 15.78 6.31 10.95
N THR A 203 14.78 5.62 11.52
CA THR A 203 14.15 5.99 12.80
C THR A 203 15.15 6.01 13.95
N LYS A 204 16.06 5.01 14.00
CA LYS A 204 17.11 4.94 15.01
C LYS A 204 18.08 6.10 14.85
N ILE A 205 18.55 6.35 13.63
CA ILE A 205 19.46 7.46 13.32
C ILE A 205 18.83 8.81 13.67
N LEU A 206 17.58 9.03 13.26
CA LEU A 206 16.82 10.25 13.54
C LEU A 206 16.69 10.48 15.05
N SER A 207 16.31 9.44 15.81
CA SER A 207 16.20 9.54 17.28
C SER A 207 17.51 9.88 17.99
N MET A 208 18.65 9.54 17.37
CA MET A 208 19.97 9.92 17.87
C MET A 208 20.28 11.38 17.50
N ALA A 209 19.99 11.78 16.27
CA ALA A 209 20.18 13.15 15.79
C ALA A 209 19.35 14.15 16.60
N GLU A 210 18.09 13.82 16.91
CA GLU A 210 17.20 14.62 17.76
C GLU A 210 17.75 14.90 19.17
N LYS A 211 18.73 14.13 19.65
CA LYS A 211 19.38 14.37 20.95
C LYS A 211 20.58 15.31 20.83
N LYS A 212 21.01 15.63 19.62
CA LYS A 212 22.14 16.52 19.36
C LYS A 212 21.68 17.98 19.34
N SER A 213 22.54 18.86 19.83
CA SER A 213 22.27 20.31 19.87
C SER A 213 22.16 20.89 18.47
N TRP A 214 23.05 20.48 17.55
CA TRP A 214 23.07 20.95 16.16
C TRP A 214 21.75 20.67 15.43
N PHE A 215 21.14 19.50 15.63
CA PHE A 215 19.93 19.10 14.90
C PHE A 215 18.69 19.98 15.20
N ASN A 216 18.59 20.49 16.43
CA ASN A 216 17.42 21.24 16.89
C ASN A 216 17.65 22.74 17.04
N SER A 217 18.91 23.20 17.02
CA SER A 217 19.27 24.58 17.33
C SER A 217 19.92 25.30 16.15
N ASN A 218 20.35 24.57 15.12
CA ASN A 218 20.92 25.17 13.92
C ASN A 218 19.80 25.57 12.95
N GLU A 219 19.70 26.86 12.65
CA GLU A 219 18.66 27.44 11.78
C GLU A 219 18.70 26.87 10.36
N GLN A 220 19.90 26.73 9.78
CA GLN A 220 20.07 26.13 8.44
C GLN A 220 19.53 24.69 8.41
N ILE A 221 19.86 23.85 9.40
CA ILE A 221 19.38 22.46 9.43
C ILE A 221 17.87 22.39 9.59
N ILE A 222 17.28 23.33 10.35
CA ILE A 222 15.84 23.44 10.49
C ILE A 222 15.21 23.79 9.13
N GLU A 223 15.74 24.80 8.44
CA GLU A 223 15.24 25.24 7.13
C GLU A 223 15.40 24.15 6.06
N GLU A 224 16.57 23.54 5.93
CA GLU A 224 16.79 22.42 5.00
C GLU A 224 15.81 21.27 5.24
N ARG A 225 15.58 20.92 6.51
CA ARG A 225 14.63 19.87 6.87
C ARG A 225 13.22 20.24 6.43
N GLU A 226 12.80 21.48 6.64
CA GLU A 226 11.48 21.96 6.22
C GLU A 226 11.32 21.93 4.70
N GLN A 227 12.31 22.46 3.96
CA GLN A 227 12.32 22.45 2.50
C GLN A 227 12.32 21.01 1.94
N MET A 228 13.13 20.11 2.52
CA MET A 228 13.15 18.69 2.16
C MET A 228 11.78 18.06 2.34
N MET A 229 11.17 18.23 3.52
CA MET A 229 9.89 17.60 3.85
C MET A 229 8.78 18.11 2.93
N GLN A 230 8.71 19.42 2.66
CA GLN A 230 7.76 19.97 1.69
C GLN A 230 7.95 19.38 0.29
N SER A 231 9.19 19.20 -0.15
CA SER A 231 9.51 18.58 -1.45
C SER A 231 9.09 17.11 -1.50
N LEU A 232 9.29 16.36 -0.42
CA LEU A 232 8.89 14.96 -0.31
C LEU A 232 7.37 14.82 -0.25
N GLU A 233 6.66 15.65 0.51
CA GLU A 233 5.19 15.66 0.60
C GLU A 233 4.56 15.89 -0.77
N LYS A 234 5.01 16.92 -1.50
CA LYS A 234 4.50 17.21 -2.85
C LYS A 234 4.68 16.01 -3.79
N LYS A 235 5.84 15.33 -3.71
CA LYS A 235 6.13 14.14 -4.52
C LYS A 235 5.27 12.96 -4.09
N GLU A 236 5.03 12.78 -2.79
CA GLU A 236 4.13 11.75 -2.27
C GLU A 236 2.73 11.92 -2.85
N ASP A 237 2.18 13.13 -2.77
CA ASP A 237 0.85 13.43 -3.27
C ASP A 237 0.74 13.17 -4.78
N GLU A 238 1.71 13.65 -5.56
CA GLU A 238 1.75 13.40 -7.01
C GLU A 238 1.83 11.89 -7.30
N PHE A 239 2.71 11.18 -6.60
CA PHE A 239 2.93 9.75 -6.77
C PHE A 239 1.68 8.93 -6.46
N LEU A 240 1.11 9.11 -5.27
CA LEU A 240 -0.05 8.36 -4.81
C LEU A 240 -1.29 8.65 -5.65
N ASN A 241 -1.51 9.91 -6.04
CA ASN A 241 -2.64 10.28 -6.90
C ASN A 241 -2.52 9.66 -8.30
N ASN A 242 -1.33 9.70 -8.90
CA ASN A 242 -1.08 9.07 -10.19
C ASN A 242 -1.32 7.56 -10.13
N GLU A 243 -0.84 6.89 -9.08
CA GLU A 243 -0.99 5.45 -8.95
C GLU A 243 -2.42 5.01 -8.60
N ARG A 244 -3.14 5.82 -7.83
CA ARG A 244 -4.57 5.64 -7.62
C ARG A 244 -5.34 5.71 -8.95
N GLY A 245 -5.08 6.72 -9.77
CA GLY A 245 -5.72 6.86 -11.09
C GLY A 245 -5.44 5.66 -12.01
N ASN A 246 -4.22 5.14 -11.99
CA ASN A 246 -3.86 3.94 -12.77
C ASN A 246 -4.68 2.71 -12.35
N TRP A 247 -4.85 2.50 -11.04
CA TRP A 247 -5.68 1.41 -10.52
C TRP A 247 -7.15 1.59 -10.93
N GLU A 248 -7.71 2.79 -10.74
CA GLU A 248 -9.11 3.08 -11.06
C GLU A 248 -9.42 2.82 -12.55
N ILE A 249 -8.50 3.19 -13.45
CA ILE A 249 -8.63 2.90 -14.89
C ILE A 249 -8.61 1.39 -15.16
N TRP A 250 -7.73 0.65 -14.50
CA TRP A 250 -7.64 -0.81 -14.65
C TRP A 250 -8.91 -1.49 -14.12
N GLU A 251 -9.33 -1.14 -12.91
CA GLU A 251 -10.53 -1.62 -12.23
C GLU A 251 -11.78 -1.38 -13.09
N TYR A 252 -11.95 -0.17 -13.61
CA TYR A 252 -13.05 0.17 -14.52
C TYR A 252 -13.11 -0.75 -15.75
N LYS A 253 -11.97 -0.95 -16.44
CA LYS A 253 -11.90 -1.83 -17.62
C LYS A 253 -12.25 -3.28 -17.27
N LYS A 254 -11.78 -3.77 -16.12
CA LYS A 254 -12.10 -5.13 -15.66
C LYS A 254 -13.55 -5.29 -15.24
N ASN A 255 -14.14 -4.29 -14.59
CA ASN A 255 -15.56 -4.30 -14.25
C ASN A 255 -16.44 -4.46 -15.48
N ILE A 256 -16.13 -3.76 -16.59
CA ILE A 256 -16.86 -3.93 -17.86
C ILE A 256 -16.74 -5.36 -18.37
N PHE A 257 -15.51 -5.89 -18.42
CA PHE A 257 -15.25 -7.25 -18.89
C PHE A 257 -16.00 -8.30 -18.05
N VAL A 258 -15.87 -8.23 -16.72
CA VAL A 258 -16.46 -9.20 -15.79
C VAL A 258 -17.97 -9.16 -15.85
N ASN A 259 -18.59 -7.99 -15.93
CA ASN A 259 -20.04 -7.88 -16.08
C ASN A 259 -20.56 -8.54 -17.37
N LYS A 260 -19.81 -8.41 -18.47
CA LYS A 260 -20.13 -9.09 -19.73
C LYS A 260 -19.94 -10.60 -19.59
N TRP A 261 -18.81 -11.04 -19.04
CA TRP A 261 -18.51 -12.44 -18.80
C TRP A 261 -19.58 -13.12 -17.92
N ILE A 262 -19.92 -12.54 -16.76
CA ILE A 262 -20.99 -13.06 -15.87
C ILE A 262 -22.30 -13.25 -16.64
N THR A 263 -22.67 -12.27 -17.48
CA THR A 263 -23.91 -12.34 -18.24
C THR A 263 -23.88 -13.46 -19.28
N SER A 264 -22.77 -13.63 -20.00
CA SER A 264 -22.60 -14.73 -20.95
C SER A 264 -22.61 -16.09 -20.24
N PHE A 265 -21.84 -16.22 -19.16
CA PHE A 265 -21.72 -17.48 -18.43
C PHE A 265 -23.03 -17.91 -17.79
N ILE A 266 -23.83 -16.98 -17.24
CA ILE A 266 -25.18 -17.29 -16.76
C ILE A 266 -26.08 -17.83 -17.89
N ASN A 267 -25.99 -17.25 -19.09
CA ASN A 267 -26.78 -17.75 -20.23
C ASN A 267 -26.34 -19.16 -20.64
N GLU A 268 -25.04 -19.47 -20.58
CA GLU A 268 -24.51 -20.82 -20.81
C GLU A 268 -25.04 -21.81 -19.77
N LEU A 269 -24.96 -21.50 -18.48
CA LEU A 269 -25.51 -22.32 -17.39
C LEU A 269 -27.02 -22.59 -17.59
N VAL A 270 -27.76 -21.58 -18.04
CA VAL A 270 -29.19 -21.69 -18.35
C VAL A 270 -29.45 -22.61 -19.53
N ASN A 271 -28.69 -22.48 -20.62
CA ASN A 271 -28.86 -23.30 -21.82
C ASN A 271 -28.54 -24.77 -21.55
N MET A 272 -27.53 -25.04 -20.72
CA MET A 272 -27.14 -26.39 -20.31
C MET A 272 -28.06 -26.99 -19.25
N LYS A 273 -28.95 -26.18 -18.65
CA LYS A 273 -29.74 -26.55 -17.47
C LYS A 273 -28.86 -27.11 -16.34
N GLN A 274 -27.78 -26.40 -16.02
CA GLN A 274 -26.71 -26.88 -15.14
C GLN A 274 -27.20 -27.36 -13.76
N TRP A 275 -28.34 -26.84 -13.29
CA TRP A 275 -28.99 -27.31 -12.05
C TRP A 275 -29.28 -28.80 -12.01
N ASN A 276 -29.51 -29.47 -13.15
CA ASN A 276 -29.65 -30.92 -13.19
C ASN A 276 -28.38 -31.62 -12.70
N ALA A 277 -27.21 -31.12 -13.10
CA ALA A 277 -25.93 -31.63 -12.63
C ALA A 277 -25.70 -31.33 -11.14
N TRP A 278 -26.02 -30.11 -10.68
CA TRP A 278 -25.91 -29.73 -9.26
C TRP A 278 -26.78 -30.62 -8.35
N MET A 279 -28.01 -30.93 -8.78
CA MET A 279 -28.92 -31.79 -8.03
C MET A 279 -28.48 -33.26 -8.03
N ASN A 280 -27.94 -33.76 -9.14
CA ASN A 280 -27.42 -35.13 -9.24
C ASN A 280 -26.15 -35.34 -8.38
N GLN A 281 -25.28 -34.34 -8.29
CA GLN A 281 -24.10 -34.41 -7.43
C GLN A 281 -24.50 -34.53 -5.94
N ARG A 282 -25.61 -33.89 -5.53
CA ARG A 282 -26.16 -34.03 -4.19
C ARG A 282 -26.65 -35.46 -3.90
N THR A 283 -27.36 -36.08 -4.84
CA THR A 283 -27.89 -37.45 -4.64
C THR A 283 -26.81 -38.52 -4.57
N ASN A 284 -25.62 -38.27 -5.14
CA ASN A 284 -24.49 -39.20 -5.10
C ASN A 284 -23.56 -38.99 -3.88
N MET A 285 -23.74 -37.91 -3.11
CA MET A 285 -22.98 -37.61 -1.89
C MET A 285 -23.74 -37.96 -0.59
N ASN A 286 -25.01 -38.34 -0.70
CA ASN A 286 -25.85 -38.87 0.39
C ASN A 286 -26.00 -40.38 0.27
#